data_AF-A0A965F7A9-F1
#
_entry.id   AF-A0A965F7A9-F1
#
_cell.length_a   1.000
_cell.length_b   1.000
_cell.length_c   1.000
_cell.angle_alpha   90.00
_cell.angle_beta   90.00
_cell.angle_gamma   90.00
#
_symmetry.space_group_name_H-M   'P 1'
#
loop_
_entity.id
_entity.type
_entity.pdbx_description
1 polymer ?
#
loop_
_entity_poly.entity_id
_entity_poly.type
_entity_poly.pdbx_seq_one_letter_code
_entity_poly.pdbx_strand_id
1 'polypeptide(L)'
;MMYEFPLSERIRNLLRLEELFARMGLFSKRESAADHHVALSAIFDVLGMAGRSDLKTELLQELDRQRNMLVSLRDNPAVAADRLEQTIDALQRTRHNLANLQGKPGQVLLEHEWLMSVRARASVPGGACAFDLPSYHAWQQKPSEQRIDDMKLWCSQLRPLEAALQVTLGLLRETGQSQQVLASKGTYQMQLTARSYQLIRVLPVDPQAIPEMSANQYLMWLRFSIACPRCARDTVYGPGNRFRPFCSERCKLNDLGDWASERYRLPGDEVPPEEAS
;
A
#
# COMPACT_ATOMS: atom_id res chain seq x y z
N MET A 1 -6.31 -9.67 7.29
CA MET A 1 -5.35 -8.80 6.59
C MET A 1 -5.23 -9.29 5.16
N MET A 2 -5.26 -8.41 4.16
CA MET A 2 -5.16 -8.78 2.74
C MET A 2 -3.76 -8.49 2.22
N TYR A 3 -3.21 -9.41 1.43
CA TYR A 3 -1.88 -9.30 0.83
C TYR A 3 -2.00 -9.20 -0.69
N GLU A 4 -1.27 -8.26 -1.28
CA GLU A 4 -1.28 -8.04 -2.73
C GLU A 4 0.11 -8.33 -3.32
N PHE A 5 0.14 -9.11 -4.41
CA PHE A 5 1.38 -9.49 -5.09
C PHE A 5 1.32 -9.10 -6.57
N PRO A 6 2.17 -8.15 -7.02
CA PRO A 6 2.23 -7.73 -8.41
C PRO A 6 2.97 -8.76 -9.26
N LEU A 7 2.38 -9.15 -10.39
CA LEU A 7 2.99 -10.08 -11.35
C LEU A 7 3.82 -9.39 -12.43
N SER A 8 3.82 -8.06 -12.47
CA SER A 8 4.64 -7.25 -13.38
C SER A 8 5.26 -6.04 -12.68
N GLU A 9 6.39 -5.55 -13.21
CA GLU A 9 7.01 -4.30 -12.72
C GLU A 9 6.06 -3.11 -12.79
N ARG A 10 5.23 -3.06 -13.85
CA ARG A 10 4.22 -2.02 -14.02
C ARG A 10 3.27 -1.96 -12.82
N ILE A 11 2.64 -3.09 -12.46
CA ILE A 11 1.72 -3.12 -11.31
C ILE A 11 2.47 -2.87 -10.00
N ARG A 12 3.70 -3.36 -9.85
CA ARG A 12 4.52 -3.08 -8.67
C ARG A 12 4.76 -1.59 -8.48
N ASN A 13 5.07 -0.87 -9.55
CA ASN A 13 5.28 0.57 -9.51
C ASN A 13 3.98 1.32 -9.18
N LEU A 14 2.83 0.89 -9.71
CA LEU A 14 1.54 1.46 -9.35
C LEU A 14 1.20 1.26 -7.86
N LEU A 15 1.40 0.06 -7.31
CA LEU A 15 1.17 -0.21 -5.88
C LEU A 15 2.11 0.61 -4.98
N ARG A 16 3.38 0.78 -5.37
CA ARG A 16 4.32 1.64 -4.65
C ARG A 16 3.87 3.11 -4.65
N LEU A 17 3.40 3.59 -5.79
CA LEU A 17 2.86 4.95 -5.90
C LEU A 17 1.58 5.12 -5.07
N GLU A 18 0.71 4.12 -5.05
CA GLU A 18 -0.49 4.12 -4.19
C GLU A 18 -0.15 4.35 -2.72
N GLU A 19 0.84 3.62 -2.21
CA GLU A 19 1.33 3.74 -0.84
C GLU A 19 1.92 5.14 -0.57
N LEU A 20 2.70 5.68 -1.51
CA LEU A 20 3.24 7.03 -1.40
C LEU A 20 2.13 8.09 -1.38
N PHE A 21 1.11 7.96 -2.23
CA PHE A 21 -0.06 8.85 -2.23
C PHE A 21 -0.86 8.76 -0.94
N ALA A 22 -1.10 7.55 -0.42
CA ALA A 22 -1.77 7.36 0.86
C ALA A 22 -1.00 8.04 2.01
N ARG A 23 0.32 7.86 2.05
CA ARG A 23 1.22 8.52 3.02
C ARG A 23 1.15 10.04 2.90
N MET A 24 1.32 10.57 1.70
CA MET A 24 1.23 12.00 1.40
C MET A 24 -0.11 12.58 1.86
N GLY A 25 -1.22 11.92 1.52
CA GLY A 25 -2.58 12.35 1.87
C GLY A 25 -2.87 12.32 3.37
N LEU A 26 -2.26 11.38 4.11
CA LEU A 26 -2.41 11.28 5.57
C LEU A 26 -1.62 12.38 6.28
N PHE A 27 -0.35 12.55 5.94
CA PHE A 27 0.57 13.43 6.68
C PHE A 27 0.47 14.91 6.27
N SER A 28 -0.02 15.22 5.07
CA SER A 28 -0.28 16.60 4.62
C SER A 28 -1.38 17.33 5.41
N LYS A 29 -2.22 16.59 6.15
CA LYS A 29 -3.34 17.13 6.93
C LYS A 29 -3.02 17.25 8.42
N ARG A 30 -1.86 16.76 8.86
CA ARG A 30 -1.43 16.83 10.26
C ARG A 30 -0.89 18.22 10.57
N GLU A 31 -0.67 18.49 11.85
CA GLU A 31 -0.20 19.82 12.27
C GLU A 31 1.32 19.86 12.49
N SER A 32 1.95 18.73 12.80
CA SER A 32 3.37 18.69 13.14
C SER A 32 4.27 18.95 11.93
N ALA A 33 5.37 19.69 12.16
CA ALA A 33 6.41 19.86 11.16
C ALA A 33 7.08 18.54 10.77
N ALA A 34 7.19 17.58 11.70
CA ALA A 34 7.73 16.25 11.44
C ALA A 34 6.82 15.44 10.50
N ASP A 35 5.51 15.54 10.67
CA ASP A 35 4.54 14.89 9.76
C ASP A 35 4.65 15.48 8.35
N HIS A 36 4.76 16.80 8.24
CA HIS A 36 4.96 17.42 6.94
C HIS A 36 6.31 17.06 6.28
N HIS A 37 7.36 16.77 7.05
CA HIS A 37 8.60 16.22 6.52
C HIS A 37 8.36 14.86 5.86
N VAL A 38 7.58 13.98 6.50
CA VAL A 38 7.18 12.68 5.93
C VAL A 38 6.36 12.89 4.64
N ALA A 39 5.43 13.85 4.62
CA ALA A 39 4.64 14.16 3.44
C ALA A 39 5.49 14.70 2.27
N LEU A 40 6.44 15.59 2.54
CA LEU A 40 7.39 16.10 1.54
C LEU A 40 8.29 14.99 0.98
N SER A 41 8.81 14.12 1.84
CA SER A 41 9.58 12.95 1.40
C SER A 41 8.76 12.05 0.47
N ALA A 42 7.49 11.81 0.80
CA ALA A 42 6.58 11.06 -0.09
C ALA A 42 6.36 11.78 -1.44
N ILE A 43 6.20 13.11 -1.45
CA ILE A 43 6.13 13.91 -2.69
C ILE A 43 7.40 13.72 -3.54
N PHE A 44 8.57 13.80 -2.92
CA PHE A 44 9.84 13.65 -3.63
C PHE A 44 10.04 12.25 -4.21
N ASP A 45 9.59 11.22 -3.50
CA ASP A 45 9.58 9.84 -4.00
C ASP A 45 8.62 9.68 -5.18
N VAL A 46 7.41 10.25 -5.10
CA VAL A 46 6.45 10.27 -6.23
C VAL A 46 7.07 10.96 -7.44
N LEU A 47 7.70 12.14 -7.28
CA LEU A 47 8.39 12.85 -8.36
C LEU A 47 9.54 12.02 -8.95
N GLY A 48 10.29 11.31 -8.09
CA GLY A 48 11.36 10.41 -8.52
C GLY A 48 10.86 9.23 -9.34
N MET A 49 9.72 8.66 -8.99
CA MET A 49 9.11 7.52 -9.69
C MET A 49 8.39 7.94 -10.98
N ALA A 50 7.54 8.97 -10.90
CA ALA A 50 6.75 9.48 -12.02
C ALA A 50 7.61 10.16 -13.10
N GLY A 51 8.76 10.73 -12.73
CA GLY A 51 9.66 11.39 -13.68
C GLY A 51 10.50 10.46 -14.55
N ARG A 52 10.66 9.18 -14.16
CA ARG A 52 11.51 8.18 -14.84
C ARG A 52 10.77 7.32 -15.86
N SER A 53 9.44 7.25 -15.76
CA SER A 53 8.59 6.39 -16.59
C SER A 53 7.60 7.25 -17.37
N ASP A 54 7.11 6.76 -18.51
CA ASP A 54 6.00 7.40 -19.24
C ASP A 54 4.64 7.08 -18.59
N LEU A 55 4.59 7.26 -17.27
CA LEU A 55 3.47 6.86 -16.42
C LEU A 55 2.16 7.54 -16.83
N LYS A 56 2.24 8.81 -17.25
CA LYS A 56 1.07 9.56 -17.72
C LYS A 56 0.45 8.85 -18.92
N THR A 57 1.25 8.52 -19.93
CA THR A 57 0.76 7.87 -21.15
C THR A 57 0.27 6.46 -20.86
N GLU A 58 0.98 5.69 -20.04
CA GLU A 58 0.55 4.34 -19.62
C GLU A 58 -0.81 4.36 -18.91
N LEU A 59 -1.03 5.30 -17.98
CA LEU A 59 -2.30 5.44 -17.29
C LEU A 59 -3.42 5.91 -18.23
N LEU A 60 -3.14 6.84 -19.14
CA LEU A 60 -4.13 7.27 -20.14
C LEU A 60 -4.59 6.10 -21.02
N GLN A 61 -3.64 5.30 -21.51
CA GLN A 61 -3.94 4.11 -22.32
C GLN A 61 -4.76 3.08 -21.53
N GLU A 62 -4.42 2.86 -20.25
CA GLU A 62 -5.18 1.93 -19.40
C GLU A 62 -6.60 2.43 -19.11
N LEU A 63 -6.76 3.72 -18.82
CA LEU A 63 -8.09 4.33 -18.61
C LEU A 63 -8.95 4.22 -19.87
N ASP A 64 -8.38 4.44 -21.06
CA ASP A 64 -9.09 4.26 -22.33
C ASP A 64 -9.47 2.78 -22.57
N ARG A 65 -8.57 1.84 -22.26
CA ARG A 65 -8.83 0.39 -22.34
C ARG A 65 -9.99 -0.02 -21.43
N GLN A 66 -9.94 0.38 -20.17
CA GLN A 66 -10.96 0.06 -19.16
C GLN A 66 -12.32 0.68 -19.51
N ARG A 67 -12.33 1.94 -19.98
CA ARG A 67 -13.55 2.58 -20.47
C ARG A 67 -14.18 1.78 -21.61
N ASN A 68 -13.40 1.41 -22.63
CA ASN A 68 -13.94 0.68 -23.79
C ASN A 68 -14.52 -0.67 -23.39
N MET A 69 -13.90 -1.37 -22.43
CA MET A 69 -14.44 -2.59 -21.85
C MET A 69 -15.79 -2.33 -21.18
N LEU A 70 -15.94 -1.29 -20.36
CA LEU A 70 -17.21 -0.97 -19.71
C LEU A 70 -18.29 -0.51 -20.70
N VAL A 71 -17.94 0.26 -21.72
CA VAL A 71 -18.88 0.69 -22.77
C VAL A 71 -19.47 -0.51 -23.51
N SER A 72 -18.70 -1.58 -23.75
CA SER A 72 -19.21 -2.80 -24.38
C SER A 72 -20.24 -3.57 -23.53
N LEU A 73 -20.40 -3.22 -22.24
CA LEU A 73 -21.38 -3.85 -21.35
C LEU A 73 -22.71 -3.08 -21.27
N ARG A 74 -22.85 -1.94 -21.98
CA ARG A 74 -24.05 -1.09 -21.93
C ARG A 74 -25.34 -1.82 -22.31
N ASP A 75 -25.27 -2.70 -23.30
CA ASP A 75 -26.45 -3.43 -23.80
C ASP A 75 -26.72 -4.72 -23.01
N ASN A 76 -25.96 -5.01 -21.95
CA ASN A 76 -26.14 -6.23 -21.17
C ASN A 76 -27.26 -6.05 -20.13
N PRO A 77 -28.38 -6.80 -20.25
CA PRO A 77 -29.52 -6.66 -19.35
C PRO A 77 -29.23 -7.08 -17.90
N ALA A 78 -28.12 -7.79 -17.65
CA ALA A 78 -27.70 -8.18 -16.30
C ALA A 78 -26.89 -7.08 -15.57
N VAL A 79 -26.58 -5.96 -16.24
CA VAL A 79 -25.74 -4.89 -15.69
C VAL A 79 -26.62 -3.70 -15.25
N ALA A 80 -26.35 -3.17 -14.05
CA ALA A 80 -27.01 -1.97 -13.56
C ALA A 80 -26.55 -0.73 -14.36
N ALA A 81 -27.38 -0.29 -15.31
CA ALA A 81 -27.08 0.80 -16.24
C ALA A 81 -26.59 2.08 -15.53
N ASP A 82 -27.27 2.52 -14.47
CA ASP A 82 -26.93 3.75 -13.75
C ASP A 82 -25.51 3.72 -13.15
N ARG A 83 -25.13 2.59 -12.55
CA ARG A 83 -23.79 2.43 -11.95
C ARG A 83 -22.71 2.34 -13.02
N LEU A 84 -23.02 1.70 -14.15
CA LEU A 84 -22.12 1.60 -15.29
C LEU A 84 -21.81 2.99 -15.85
N GLU A 85 -22.84 3.81 -16.10
CA GLU A 85 -22.66 5.18 -16.59
C GLU A 85 -21.90 6.06 -15.60
N GLN A 86 -22.22 6.00 -14.31
CA GLN A 86 -21.47 6.74 -13.28
C GLN A 86 -19.97 6.39 -13.28
N THR A 87 -19.65 5.11 -13.49
CA THR A 87 -18.26 4.63 -13.54
C THR A 87 -17.56 5.11 -14.82
N ILE A 88 -18.25 5.03 -15.97
CA ILE A 88 -17.74 5.55 -17.26
C ILE A 88 -17.48 7.05 -17.16
N ASP A 89 -18.38 7.83 -16.56
CA ASP A 89 -18.23 9.27 -16.37
C ASP A 89 -17.08 9.62 -15.42
N ALA A 90 -16.90 8.84 -14.35
CA ALA A 90 -15.76 9.00 -13.44
C ALA A 90 -14.42 8.72 -14.16
N LEU A 91 -14.35 7.66 -14.97
CA LEU A 91 -13.20 7.35 -15.82
C LEU A 91 -12.90 8.48 -16.82
N GLN A 92 -13.91 8.97 -17.52
CA GLN A 92 -13.75 10.03 -18.51
C GLN A 92 -13.25 11.33 -17.88
N ARG A 93 -13.83 11.75 -16.74
CA ARG A 93 -13.36 12.93 -15.99
C ARG A 93 -11.91 12.77 -15.53
N THR A 94 -11.57 11.60 -15.01
CA THR A 94 -10.21 11.30 -14.54
C THR A 94 -9.19 11.34 -15.68
N ARG A 95 -9.53 10.71 -16.81
CA ARG A 95 -8.72 10.73 -18.03
C ARG A 95 -8.55 12.13 -18.58
N HIS A 96 -9.61 12.94 -18.64
CA HIS A 96 -9.56 14.32 -19.09
C HIS A 96 -8.64 15.18 -18.21
N ASN A 97 -8.79 15.09 -16.89
CA ASN A 97 -7.94 15.81 -15.94
C ASN A 97 -6.47 15.41 -16.06
N LEU A 98 -6.19 14.11 -16.21
CA LEU A 98 -4.83 13.62 -16.42
C LEU A 98 -4.25 14.12 -17.75
N ALA A 99 -5.03 14.08 -18.84
CA ALA A 99 -4.59 14.51 -20.16
C ALA A 99 -4.20 16.00 -20.17
N ASN A 100 -5.00 16.84 -19.49
CA ASN A 100 -4.80 18.29 -19.41
C ASN A 100 -3.60 18.72 -18.55
N LEU A 101 -2.94 17.81 -17.82
CA LEU A 101 -1.69 18.15 -17.16
C LEU A 101 -0.66 18.62 -18.19
N GLN A 102 -0.17 19.85 -18.04
CA GLN A 102 0.91 20.36 -18.89
C GLN A 102 2.24 19.74 -18.48
N GLY A 103 2.98 19.21 -19.45
CA GLY A 103 4.27 18.57 -19.21
C GLY A 103 4.18 17.25 -18.44
N LYS A 104 5.25 16.92 -17.72
CA LYS A 104 5.35 15.70 -16.92
C LYS A 104 4.54 15.85 -15.62
N PRO A 105 4.00 14.76 -15.05
CA PRO A 105 3.37 14.82 -13.73
C PRO A 105 4.31 15.44 -12.69
N GLY A 106 3.86 16.50 -12.01
CA GLY A 106 4.66 17.23 -11.04
C GLY A 106 5.67 18.22 -11.61
N GLN A 107 5.59 18.58 -12.90
CA GLN A 107 6.50 19.56 -13.53
C GLN A 107 6.61 20.87 -12.74
N VAL A 108 5.48 21.41 -12.28
CA VAL A 108 5.43 22.64 -11.46
C VAL A 108 6.26 22.50 -10.17
N LEU A 109 6.27 21.30 -9.56
CA LEU A 109 7.06 21.04 -8.36
C LEU A 109 8.55 20.87 -8.68
N LEU A 110 8.87 20.33 -9.85
CA LEU A 110 10.25 20.19 -10.33
C LEU A 110 10.89 21.55 -10.68
N GLU A 111 10.08 22.53 -11.07
CA GLU A 111 10.51 23.90 -11.34
C GLU A 111 10.60 24.76 -10.07
N HIS A 112 10.05 24.27 -8.95
CA HIS A 112 10.08 24.98 -7.68
C HIS A 112 11.46 24.86 -7.02
N GLU A 113 12.30 25.89 -7.19
CA GLU A 113 13.70 25.92 -6.73
C GLU A 113 13.87 25.51 -5.25
N TRP A 114 13.06 26.08 -4.36
CA TRP A 114 13.14 25.76 -2.93
C TRP A 114 12.77 24.29 -2.62
N LEU A 115 11.72 23.72 -3.22
CA LEU A 115 11.37 22.32 -3.00
C LEU A 115 12.49 21.40 -3.50
N MET A 116 13.10 21.74 -4.63
CA MET A 116 14.18 20.96 -5.20
C MET A 116 15.49 21.07 -4.41
N SER A 117 15.77 22.22 -3.78
CA SER A 117 16.91 22.33 -2.86
C SER A 117 16.70 21.52 -1.58
N VAL A 118 15.47 21.51 -1.04
CA VAL A 118 15.09 20.65 0.10
C VAL A 118 15.24 19.18 -0.28
N ARG A 119 14.72 18.77 -1.44
CA ARG A 119 14.82 17.39 -1.95
C ARG A 119 16.26 16.91 -2.05
N ALA A 120 17.15 17.74 -2.61
CA ALA A 120 18.56 17.39 -2.79
C ALA A 120 19.24 17.07 -1.46
N ARG A 121 18.97 17.85 -0.41
CA ARG A 121 19.54 17.64 0.92
C ARG A 121 18.84 16.53 1.71
N ALA A 122 17.52 16.39 1.57
CA ALA A 122 16.75 15.31 2.22
C ALA A 122 17.16 13.91 1.75
N SER A 123 17.70 13.77 0.54
CA SER A 123 18.27 12.49 0.08
C SER A 123 19.59 12.10 0.75
N VAL A 124 20.26 13.06 1.41
CA VAL A 124 21.48 12.78 2.18
C VAL A 124 21.06 12.35 3.59
N PRO A 125 21.54 11.21 4.11
CA PRO A 125 21.28 10.81 5.49
C PRO A 125 21.66 11.92 6.47
N GLY A 126 20.68 12.42 7.24
CA GLY A 126 20.87 13.52 8.19
C GLY A 126 20.95 14.94 7.58
N GLY A 127 20.84 15.08 6.25
CA GLY A 127 20.99 16.36 5.55
C GLY A 127 19.79 17.31 5.65
N ALA A 128 18.65 16.82 6.14
CA ALA A 128 17.46 17.63 6.41
C ALA A 128 17.50 18.30 7.80
N CYS A 129 18.65 18.86 8.17
CA CYS A 129 18.88 19.51 9.46
C CYS A 129 18.88 21.04 9.33
N ALA A 130 18.75 21.74 10.47
CA ALA A 130 18.61 23.19 10.50
C ALA A 130 19.84 23.96 9.97
N PHE A 131 21.05 23.41 10.15
CA PHE A 131 22.27 24.08 9.71
C PHE A 131 22.56 23.89 8.21
N ASP A 132 22.16 22.75 7.62
CA ASP A 132 22.31 22.50 6.18
C ASP A 132 21.16 23.10 5.36
N LEU A 133 19.96 23.22 5.95
CA LEU A 133 18.78 23.79 5.32
C LEU A 133 18.07 24.83 6.22
N PRO A 134 18.65 26.03 6.38
CA PRO A 134 18.05 27.07 7.23
C PRO A 134 16.67 27.52 6.75
N SER A 135 16.45 27.58 5.43
CA SER A 135 15.15 27.95 4.85
C SER A 135 14.08 26.89 5.09
N TYR A 136 14.45 25.61 5.08
CA TYR A 136 13.55 24.51 5.42
C TYR A 136 13.18 24.53 6.90
N HIS A 137 14.18 24.74 7.77
CA HIS A 137 13.94 24.90 9.18
C HIS A 137 13.03 26.10 9.47
N ALA A 138 13.25 27.25 8.83
CA ALA A 138 12.35 28.40 8.94
C ALA A 138 10.91 28.07 8.51
N TRP A 139 10.73 27.30 7.43
CA TRP A 139 9.41 26.82 7.01
C TRP A 139 8.77 25.89 8.06
N GLN A 140 9.56 25.00 8.67
CA GLN A 140 9.10 24.14 9.76
C GLN A 140 8.62 24.93 10.98
N GLN A 141 9.11 26.15 11.22
CA GLN A 141 8.69 27.01 12.33
C GLN A 141 7.45 27.87 12.04
N LYS A 142 6.91 27.87 10.81
CA LYS A 142 5.66 28.59 10.49
C LYS A 142 4.47 28.08 11.30
N PRO A 143 3.35 28.81 11.39
CA PRO A 143 2.09 28.26 11.90
C PRO A 143 1.66 27.01 11.12
N SER A 144 1.00 26.06 11.79
CA SER A 144 0.53 24.80 11.18
C SER A 144 -0.40 25.05 9.99
N GLU A 145 -1.30 26.02 10.10
CA GLU A 145 -2.23 26.43 9.04
C GLU A 145 -1.50 26.79 7.74
N GLN A 146 -0.46 27.62 7.83
CA GLN A 146 0.33 28.01 6.65
C GLN A 146 1.04 26.82 6.02
N ARG A 147 1.63 25.92 6.83
CA ARG A 147 2.27 24.72 6.30
C ARG A 147 1.26 23.77 5.64
N ILE A 148 0.07 23.62 6.22
CA ILE A 148 -0.99 22.78 5.66
C ILE A 148 -1.43 23.35 4.32
N ASP A 149 -1.55 24.66 4.17
CA ASP A 149 -1.93 25.28 2.91
C ASP A 149 -0.83 25.15 1.84
N ASP A 150 0.44 25.31 2.21
CA ASP A 150 1.58 24.98 1.35
C ASP A 150 1.51 23.51 0.88
N MET A 151 1.27 22.58 1.81
CA MET A 151 1.14 21.15 1.51
C MET A 151 -0.05 20.84 0.58
N LYS A 152 -1.21 21.45 0.81
CA LYS A 152 -2.39 21.31 -0.08
C LYS A 152 -2.07 21.78 -1.49
N LEU A 153 -1.39 22.93 -1.63
CA LEU A 153 -0.98 23.46 -2.92
C LEU A 153 -0.06 22.46 -3.64
N TRP A 154 0.96 21.94 -2.96
CA TRP A 154 1.88 20.99 -3.60
C TRP A 154 1.21 19.65 -3.94
N CYS A 155 0.41 19.09 -3.04
CA CYS A 155 -0.35 17.86 -3.29
C CYS A 155 -1.33 18.01 -4.47
N SER A 156 -1.93 19.20 -4.64
CA SER A 156 -2.87 19.46 -5.73
C SER A 156 -2.26 19.24 -7.13
N GLN A 157 -0.95 19.44 -7.27
CA GLN A 157 -0.23 19.24 -8.53
C GLN A 157 -0.13 17.78 -8.95
N LEU A 158 -0.28 16.84 -8.00
CA LEU A 158 -0.19 15.40 -8.23
C LEU A 158 -1.57 14.72 -8.21
N ARG A 159 -2.65 15.44 -7.86
CA ARG A 159 -4.01 14.89 -7.75
C ARG A 159 -4.53 14.21 -9.02
N PRO A 160 -4.33 14.73 -10.24
CA PRO A 160 -4.82 14.03 -11.43
C PRO A 160 -4.12 12.68 -11.65
N LEU A 161 -2.85 12.58 -11.26
CA LEU A 161 -2.09 11.32 -11.31
C LEU A 161 -2.61 10.32 -10.27
N GLU A 162 -2.79 10.78 -9.03
CA GLU A 162 -3.36 10.00 -7.93
C GLU A 162 -4.74 9.44 -8.31
N ALA A 163 -5.63 10.28 -8.83
CA ALA A 163 -6.98 9.86 -9.23
C ALA A 163 -6.95 8.79 -10.33
N ALA A 164 -6.11 8.95 -11.35
CA ALA A 164 -5.95 7.96 -12.41
C ALA A 164 -5.44 6.61 -11.89
N LEU A 165 -4.48 6.66 -10.98
CA LEU A 165 -3.92 5.47 -10.35
C LEU A 165 -4.95 4.72 -9.49
N GLN A 166 -5.71 5.47 -8.67
CA GLN A 166 -6.76 4.90 -7.81
C GLN A 166 -7.84 4.20 -8.62
N VAL A 167 -8.32 4.83 -9.69
CA VAL A 167 -9.34 4.22 -10.57
C VAL A 167 -8.79 2.98 -11.28
N THR A 168 -7.55 3.06 -11.78
CA THR A 168 -6.90 1.95 -12.50
C THR A 168 -6.74 0.72 -11.60
N LEU A 169 -6.20 0.91 -10.39
CA LEU A 169 -6.01 -0.18 -9.41
C LEU A 169 -7.33 -0.66 -8.83
N GLY A 170 -8.30 0.22 -8.60
CA GLY A 170 -9.65 -0.12 -8.15
C GLY A 170 -10.32 -1.11 -9.10
N LEU A 171 -10.38 -0.78 -10.39
CA LEU A 171 -10.96 -1.66 -11.41
C LEU A 171 -10.15 -2.96 -11.58
N LEU A 172 -8.82 -2.90 -11.46
CA LEU A 172 -8.00 -4.12 -11.47
C LEU A 172 -8.34 -5.06 -10.31
N ARG A 173 -8.60 -4.51 -9.11
CA ARG A 173 -8.99 -5.30 -7.93
C ARG A 173 -10.39 -5.88 -8.04
N GLU A 174 -11.32 -5.17 -8.69
CA GLU A 174 -12.72 -5.59 -8.88
C GLU A 174 -12.90 -6.61 -9.99
N THR A 175 -12.07 -6.57 -11.04
CA THR A 175 -12.10 -7.55 -12.14
C THR A 175 -11.51 -8.92 -11.78
N GLY A 176 -10.97 -9.06 -10.56
CA GLY A 176 -10.38 -10.30 -10.07
C GLY A 176 -11.41 -11.40 -9.81
N GLN A 177 -11.05 -12.65 -10.13
CA GLN A 177 -11.84 -13.83 -9.78
C GLN A 177 -11.43 -14.33 -8.38
N SER A 178 -12.40 -14.45 -7.48
CA SER A 178 -12.17 -14.98 -6.13
C SER A 178 -12.34 -16.50 -6.10
N GLN A 179 -11.39 -17.20 -5.50
CA GLN A 179 -11.45 -18.65 -5.30
C GLN A 179 -10.95 -19.01 -3.90
N GLN A 180 -11.66 -19.92 -3.23
CA GLN A 180 -11.18 -20.54 -2.01
C GLN A 180 -10.29 -21.72 -2.36
N VAL A 181 -9.07 -21.73 -1.81
CA VAL A 181 -8.07 -22.77 -2.07
C VAL A 181 -7.47 -23.25 -0.76
N LEU A 182 -7.15 -24.55 -0.70
CA LEU A 182 -6.48 -25.14 0.45
C LEU A 182 -4.98 -25.26 0.18
N ALA A 183 -4.18 -24.54 0.96
CA ALA A 183 -2.71 -24.65 0.92
C ALA A 183 -2.26 -25.92 1.66
N SER A 184 -2.28 -27.06 0.95
CA SER A 184 -1.84 -28.33 1.49
C SER A 184 -0.39 -28.24 1.96
N LYS A 185 -0.16 -28.58 3.22
CA LYS A 185 1.15 -28.49 3.87
C LYS A 185 1.77 -27.08 3.92
N GLY A 186 0.95 -26.02 3.94
CA GLY A 186 1.45 -24.64 4.03
C GLY A 186 1.99 -24.07 2.72
N THR A 187 1.77 -24.77 1.61
CA THR A 187 2.17 -24.34 0.27
C THR A 187 1.00 -24.47 -0.69
N TYR A 188 0.96 -23.60 -1.69
CA TYR A 188 0.02 -23.63 -2.79
C TYR A 188 0.73 -23.23 -4.08
N GLN A 189 0.34 -23.84 -5.19
CA GLN A 189 0.87 -23.55 -6.52
C GLN A 189 -0.28 -23.34 -7.49
N MET A 190 -0.11 -22.38 -8.38
CA MET A 190 -1.10 -22.07 -9.41
C MET A 190 -0.43 -21.84 -10.75
N GLN A 191 -0.88 -22.58 -11.77
CA GLN A 191 -0.45 -22.35 -13.14
C GLN A 191 -1.04 -21.04 -13.64
N LEU A 192 -0.18 -20.14 -14.11
CA LEU A 192 -0.56 -18.94 -14.81
C LEU A 192 -0.73 -19.33 -16.28
N THR A 193 -1.91 -19.87 -16.60
CA THR A 193 -2.31 -20.23 -17.98
C THR A 193 -2.39 -18.96 -18.86
N ALA A 194 -2.72 -19.09 -20.15
CA ALA A 194 -2.72 -18.01 -21.16
C ALA A 194 -3.51 -16.71 -20.84
N ARG A 195 -4.15 -16.61 -19.67
CA ARG A 195 -4.68 -15.34 -19.14
C ARG A 195 -3.53 -14.51 -18.55
N SER A 196 -3.46 -13.24 -18.92
CA SER A 196 -2.50 -12.29 -18.35
C SER A 196 -2.95 -11.81 -16.95
N TYR A 197 -2.64 -12.60 -15.93
CA TYR A 197 -2.79 -12.17 -14.55
C TYR A 197 -1.81 -11.03 -14.25
N GLN A 198 -2.31 -9.96 -13.62
CA GLN A 198 -1.53 -8.76 -13.30
C GLN A 198 -1.30 -8.59 -11.80
N LEU A 199 -2.28 -8.99 -10.99
CA LEU A 199 -2.29 -8.85 -9.54
C LEU A 199 -2.90 -10.10 -8.91
N ILE A 200 -2.29 -10.60 -7.84
CA ILE A 200 -2.88 -11.63 -6.99
C ILE A 200 -3.17 -11.03 -5.63
N ARG A 201 -4.33 -11.34 -5.07
CA ARG A 201 -4.75 -10.92 -3.73
C ARG A 201 -5.00 -12.16 -2.89
N VAL A 202 -4.34 -12.26 -1.74
CA VAL A 202 -4.44 -13.39 -0.82
C VAL A 202 -5.04 -12.90 0.49
N LEU A 203 -6.12 -13.57 0.93
CA LEU A 203 -6.73 -13.38 2.24
C LEU A 203 -6.56 -14.68 3.04
N PRO A 204 -5.56 -14.75 3.94
CA PRO A 204 -5.37 -15.92 4.79
C PRO A 204 -6.52 -16.06 5.79
N VAL A 205 -6.95 -17.29 6.05
CA VAL A 205 -7.95 -17.59 7.10
C VAL A 205 -7.34 -17.39 8.48
N ASP A 206 -6.10 -17.83 8.67
CA ASP A 206 -5.33 -17.59 9.89
C ASP A 206 -4.67 -16.20 9.79
N PRO A 207 -5.00 -15.24 10.68
CA PRO A 207 -4.45 -13.89 10.63
C PRO A 207 -2.95 -13.83 10.96
N GLN A 208 -2.37 -14.87 11.57
CA GLN A 208 -0.92 -14.95 11.85
C GLN A 208 -0.13 -15.50 10.66
N ALA A 209 -0.80 -16.05 9.66
CA ALA A 209 -0.15 -16.63 8.49
C ALA A 209 0.29 -15.53 7.52
N ILE A 210 1.60 -15.44 7.29
CA ILE A 210 2.24 -14.50 6.38
C ILE A 210 2.44 -15.20 5.04
N PRO A 211 1.81 -14.73 3.94
CA PRO A 211 2.01 -15.28 2.61
C PRO A 211 3.30 -14.76 1.99
N GLU A 212 4.22 -15.67 1.72
CA GLU A 212 5.41 -15.47 0.90
C GLU A 212 5.12 -15.96 -0.51
N MET A 213 5.28 -15.08 -1.49
CA MET A 213 4.91 -15.35 -2.88
C MET A 213 6.11 -15.19 -3.80
N SER A 214 6.22 -16.10 -4.76
CA SER A 214 7.15 -16.03 -5.88
C SER A 214 6.41 -16.43 -7.15
N ALA A 215 6.66 -15.73 -8.25
CA ALA A 215 6.02 -16.06 -9.51
C ALA A 215 7.00 -15.88 -10.67
N ASN A 216 6.85 -16.74 -11.68
CA ASN A 216 7.41 -16.53 -13.01
C ASN A 216 6.25 -16.43 -14.02
N GLN A 217 6.56 -16.36 -15.31
CA GLN A 217 5.53 -16.23 -16.36
C GLN A 217 4.56 -17.42 -16.49
N TYR A 218 4.86 -18.56 -15.84
CA TYR A 218 4.08 -19.80 -15.97
C TYR A 218 3.45 -20.26 -14.66
N LEU A 219 4.05 -19.92 -13.52
CA LEU A 219 3.73 -20.53 -12.24
C LEU A 219 3.86 -19.51 -11.12
N MET A 220 2.83 -19.46 -10.27
CA MET A 220 2.86 -18.79 -9.00
C MET A 220 3.00 -19.81 -7.88
N TRP A 221 3.94 -19.55 -6.98
CA TRP A 221 4.14 -20.24 -5.72
C TRP A 221 3.73 -19.35 -4.56
N LEU A 222 2.95 -19.91 -3.65
CA LEU A 222 2.54 -19.31 -2.40
C LEU A 222 2.95 -20.24 -1.26
N ARG A 223 3.63 -19.69 -0.26
CA ARG A 223 4.03 -20.39 0.97
C ARG A 223 3.61 -19.56 2.16
N PHE A 224 3.13 -20.22 3.21
CA PHE A 224 2.78 -19.55 4.46
C PHE A 224 3.89 -19.74 5.49
N SER A 225 4.28 -18.64 6.14
CA SER A 225 5.13 -18.63 7.33
C SER A 225 4.37 -18.06 8.53
N ILE A 226 4.78 -18.43 9.74
CA ILE A 226 4.31 -17.84 11.00
C ILE A 226 5.53 -17.50 11.84
N ALA A 227 5.53 -16.29 12.41
CA ALA A 227 6.53 -15.87 13.38
C ALA A 227 6.31 -16.62 14.70
N CYS A 228 7.36 -17.28 15.20
CA CYS A 228 7.31 -17.91 16.52
C CYS A 228 7.01 -16.84 17.58
N PRO A 229 5.93 -16.96 18.37
CA PRO A 229 5.51 -15.90 19.31
C PRO A 229 6.56 -15.59 20.39
N ARG A 230 7.52 -16.49 20.57
CA ARG A 230 8.54 -16.39 21.61
C ARG A 230 9.88 -15.82 21.16
N CYS A 231 10.35 -16.22 19.99
CA CYS A 231 11.68 -15.83 19.49
C CYS A 231 11.63 -15.06 18.17
N ALA A 232 10.42 -14.76 17.67
CA ALA A 232 10.15 -14.09 16.40
C ALA A 232 10.76 -14.75 15.15
N ARG A 233 11.29 -15.97 15.27
CA ARG A 233 11.83 -16.71 14.12
C ARG A 233 10.71 -17.19 13.22
N ASP A 234 10.85 -16.96 11.91
CA ASP A 234 9.91 -17.45 10.91
C ASP A 234 9.91 -18.98 10.85
N THR A 235 8.71 -19.55 10.82
CA THR A 235 8.51 -21.00 10.78
C THR A 235 7.54 -21.34 9.67
N VAL A 236 7.80 -22.45 8.98
CA VAL A 236 6.92 -22.90 7.89
C VAL A 236 5.58 -23.29 8.45
N TYR A 237 4.49 -22.75 7.88
CA TYR A 237 3.14 -23.17 8.20
C TYR A 237 2.74 -24.49 7.49
N GLY A 238 3.63 -25.51 7.45
CA GLY A 238 3.29 -26.90 7.08
C GLY A 238 3.52 -28.03 8.14
N PRO A 239 2.87 -29.21 8.03
CA PRO A 239 2.88 -30.31 9.01
C PRO A 239 4.27 -30.87 9.39
N GLY A 240 5.34 -30.48 8.68
CA GLY A 240 6.71 -30.74 9.11
C GLY A 240 7.10 -30.08 10.43
N ASN A 241 6.43 -28.98 10.82
CA ASN A 241 6.56 -28.41 12.17
C ASN A 241 5.36 -28.86 13.04
N ARG A 242 5.60 -29.78 13.98
CA ARG A 242 4.59 -30.27 14.95
C ARG A 242 4.34 -29.31 16.11
N PHE A 243 5.21 -28.34 16.32
CA PHE A 243 5.21 -27.44 17.48
C PHE A 243 4.59 -26.08 17.19
N ARG A 244 3.87 -25.94 16.07
CA ARG A 244 3.15 -24.70 15.70
C ARG A 244 2.34 -24.17 16.89
N PRO A 245 2.32 -22.84 17.12
CA PRO A 245 2.96 -21.78 16.32
C PRO A 245 4.47 -21.61 16.57
N PHE A 246 5.08 -22.42 17.45
CA PHE A 246 6.49 -22.30 17.82
C PHE A 246 7.43 -22.93 16.80
N CYS A 247 8.67 -22.44 16.73
CA CYS A 247 9.71 -22.98 15.84
C CYS A 247 10.29 -24.33 16.28
N SER A 248 10.12 -24.70 17.55
CA SER A 248 10.68 -25.90 18.15
C SER A 248 9.94 -26.26 19.44
N GLU A 249 10.10 -27.50 19.88
CA GLU A 249 9.62 -27.98 21.17
C GLU A 249 10.12 -27.13 22.33
N ARG A 250 11.40 -26.75 22.29
CA ARG A 250 12.02 -25.86 23.28
C ARG A 250 11.27 -24.54 23.40
N CYS A 251 10.92 -23.92 22.27
CA CYS A 251 10.17 -22.65 22.31
C CYS A 251 8.79 -22.86 22.94
N LYS A 252 8.08 -23.93 22.57
CA LYS A 252 6.78 -24.31 23.18
C LYS A 252 6.89 -24.53 24.68
N LEU A 253 7.88 -25.33 25.11
CA LEU A 253 8.01 -25.74 26.51
C LEU A 253 8.31 -24.56 27.41
N ASN A 254 9.30 -23.72 27.08
CA ASN A 254 9.55 -22.58 27.94
C ASN A 254 8.58 -21.40 27.74
N ASP A 255 7.70 -21.40 26.71
CA ASP A 255 6.53 -20.50 26.66
C ASP A 255 5.49 -20.94 27.69
N LEU A 256 5.22 -22.24 27.75
CA LEU A 256 4.40 -22.86 28.80
C LEU A 256 5.00 -22.65 30.20
N GLY A 257 6.33 -22.66 30.32
CA GLY A 257 7.01 -22.28 31.56
C GLY A 257 6.82 -20.81 31.96
N ASP A 258 6.73 -19.90 31.00
CA ASP A 258 6.46 -18.48 31.25
C ASP A 258 5.00 -18.26 31.73
N TRP A 259 4.05 -19.06 31.24
CA TRP A 259 2.69 -19.16 31.79
C TRP A 259 2.65 -19.73 33.21
N ALA A 260 3.35 -20.85 33.45
CA ALA A 260 3.39 -21.49 34.76
C ALA A 260 4.09 -20.65 35.84
N SER A 261 4.92 -19.68 35.43
CA SER A 261 5.60 -18.74 36.33
C SER A 261 4.90 -17.38 36.47
N GLU A 262 3.64 -17.30 36.03
CA GLU A 262 2.79 -16.09 36.13
C GLU A 262 3.40 -14.83 35.49
N ARG A 263 4.32 -15.00 34.53
CA ARG A 263 4.88 -13.86 33.78
C ARG A 263 3.88 -13.27 32.80
N TYR A 264 2.89 -14.05 32.39
CA TYR A 264 1.72 -13.58 31.67
C TYR A 264 0.55 -13.46 32.66
N ARG A 265 0.07 -12.23 32.90
CA ARG A 265 -1.18 -11.99 33.64
C ARG A 265 -2.30 -11.78 32.64
N LEU A 266 -3.34 -12.59 32.74
CA LEU A 266 -4.61 -12.24 32.13
C LEU A 266 -5.24 -11.14 32.98
N PRO A 267 -5.68 -10.01 32.40
CA PRO A 267 -6.46 -9.03 33.14
C PRO A 267 -7.75 -9.71 33.62
N GLY A 268 -7.91 -9.81 34.93
CA GLY A 268 -9.12 -10.28 35.59
C GLY A 268 -9.79 -9.12 36.31
N ASP A 269 -11.12 -9.06 36.23
CA ASP A 269 -11.90 -8.12 37.03
C ASP A 269 -11.71 -8.43 38.53
N GLU A 270 -11.69 -7.37 39.36
CA GLU A 270 -11.55 -7.50 40.81
C GLU A 270 -12.66 -8.39 41.36
N VAL A 271 -12.28 -9.53 41.95
CA VAL A 271 -13.20 -10.41 42.68
C VAL A 271 -13.69 -9.64 43.91
N PRO A 272 -15.01 -9.40 44.07
CA PRO A 272 -15.54 -8.75 45.26
C PRO A 272 -15.17 -9.57 46.51
N PRO A 273 -14.81 -8.93 47.63
CA PRO A 273 -14.40 -9.64 48.83
C PRO A 273 -15.54 -10.57 49.31
N GLU A 274 -15.20 -11.84 49.55
CA GLU A 274 -16.10 -12.79 50.20
C GLU A 274 -16.48 -12.25 51.58
N GLU A 275 -17.77 -11.98 51.78
CA GLU A 275 -18.32 -11.68 53.10
C GLU A 275 -18.15 -12.91 53.99
N ALA A 276 -17.18 -12.84 54.91
CA ALA A 276 -17.02 -13.80 55.98
C ALA A 276 -18.29 -13.79 56.86
N SER A 277 -18.99 -14.92 56.91
CA SER A 277 -20.11 -15.17 57.83
C SER A 277 -19.66 -15.32 59.28
#